data_AF-A0A9P7CKB9-F1
#
_entry.id   AF-A0A9P7CKB9-F1
#
_cell.length_a   1.000
_cell.length_b   1.000
_cell.length_c   1.000
_cell.angle_alpha   90.00
_cell.angle_beta   90.00
_cell.angle_gamma   90.00
#
_symmetry.space_group_name_H-M   'P 1'
#
loop_
_entity.id
_entity.type
_entity.pdbx_description
1 polymer ?
#
loop_
_entity_poly.entity_id
_entity_poly.type
_entity_poly.pdbx_seq_one_letter_code
_entity_poly.pdbx_strand_id
1 'polypeptide(L)'
;MEQTRSFQENNNTHTPTTHSSQNDLQALIDTIQSLTQEPQQARTEINSLRSQTDKLQQQLLQQTQTTEPFPSLNEQPPCRNPEATTQMSNIESAPWHEPAKIQRIKNNLIASRNQRYLQHQEAAACFLQPPSDNQGFQYIYVLTKARVSIGKIRSRLRKLGINNNRILDIQYPDRNTLTLLIHNDCTAELRQQLQRSKIITKDGFDPCSPQKTYIS
;
A
#
# COMPACT_ATOMS: atom_id res chain seq x y z
N MET A 1 42.56 31.30 -74.83
CA MET A 1 41.78 30.14 -75.32
C MET A 1 41.20 29.45 -74.11
N GLU A 2 40.07 29.98 -73.65
CA GLU A 2 39.26 29.39 -72.60
C GLU A 2 38.34 28.37 -73.27
N GLN A 3 38.42 27.10 -72.87
CA GLN A 3 37.46 26.09 -73.29
C GLN A 3 36.84 25.41 -72.06
N THR A 4 35.54 25.62 -72.02
CA THR A 4 34.48 25.07 -71.19
C THR A 4 34.52 23.55 -71.06
N ARG A 5 34.24 23.02 -69.86
CA ARG A 5 33.59 21.71 -69.72
C ARG A 5 32.52 21.77 -68.64
N SER A 6 31.27 21.68 -69.10
CA SER A 6 30.05 21.66 -68.32
C SER A 6 30.00 20.49 -67.34
N PHE A 7 29.54 20.78 -66.12
CA PHE A 7 29.03 19.79 -65.19
C PHE A 7 27.57 19.52 -65.54
N GLN A 8 27.26 18.29 -65.90
CA GLN A 8 25.91 17.83 -66.18
C GLN A 8 25.32 17.28 -64.87
N GLU A 9 24.51 18.09 -64.21
CA GLU A 9 23.77 17.71 -63.01
C GLU A 9 22.54 16.88 -63.43
N ASN A 10 22.60 15.60 -63.12
CA ASN A 10 21.55 14.62 -63.31
C ASN A 10 20.52 14.74 -62.19
N ASN A 11 19.46 15.50 -62.45
CA ASN A 11 18.25 15.54 -61.63
C ASN A 11 17.57 14.16 -61.59
N ASN A 12 17.59 13.52 -60.43
CA ASN A 12 16.68 12.41 -60.11
C ASN A 12 15.81 12.83 -58.93
N THR A 13 14.67 13.45 -59.23
CA THR A 13 13.64 13.79 -58.22
C THR A 13 12.87 12.52 -57.89
N HIS A 14 13.12 11.97 -56.69
CA HIS A 14 12.26 10.97 -56.07
C HIS A 14 11.53 11.67 -54.92
N THR A 15 10.25 11.99 -55.10
CA THR A 15 9.36 12.41 -54.02
C THR A 15 8.67 11.18 -53.41
N PRO A 16 8.75 10.96 -52.09
CA PRO A 16 7.74 10.19 -51.39
C PRO A 16 6.99 11.03 -50.35
N THR A 17 5.65 10.97 -50.47
CA THR A 17 4.72 10.78 -49.35
C THR A 17 4.39 11.96 -48.44
N THR A 18 3.43 12.79 -48.87
CA THR A 18 2.73 13.79 -48.03
C THR A 18 1.44 13.24 -47.38
N HIS A 19 0.97 12.04 -47.76
CA HIS A 19 -0.37 11.54 -47.35
C HIS A 19 -0.41 10.85 -45.98
N SER A 20 0.74 10.45 -45.42
CA SER A 20 0.81 9.79 -44.09
C SER A 20 0.60 10.80 -42.96
N SER A 21 1.25 11.97 -43.05
CA SER A 21 1.26 12.97 -42.00
C SER A 21 -0.11 13.62 -41.74
N GLN A 22 -1.00 13.64 -42.74
CA GLN A 22 -2.35 14.19 -42.60
C GLN A 22 -3.27 13.27 -41.79
N ASN A 23 -3.10 11.95 -41.93
CA ASN A 23 -3.85 10.97 -41.13
C ASN A 23 -3.39 11.00 -39.67
N ASP A 24 -2.09 11.20 -39.43
CA ASP A 24 -1.54 11.32 -38.08
C ASP A 24 -2.02 12.59 -37.35
N LEU A 25 -2.18 13.71 -38.07
CA LEU A 25 -2.76 14.93 -37.52
C LEU A 25 -4.24 14.78 -37.17
N GLN A 26 -5.01 14.07 -38.00
CA GLN A 26 -6.42 13.82 -37.72
C GLN A 26 -6.60 12.92 -36.49
N ALA A 27 -5.79 11.86 -36.37
CA ALA A 27 -5.79 10.99 -35.20
C ALA A 27 -5.45 11.74 -33.91
N LEU A 28 -4.53 12.71 -33.96
CA LEU A 28 -4.17 13.55 -32.82
C LEU A 28 -5.33 14.49 -32.42
N ILE A 29 -6.02 15.08 -33.39
CA ILE A 29 -7.20 15.93 -33.14
C ILE A 29 -8.31 15.12 -32.46
N ASP A 30 -8.59 13.91 -32.97
CA ASP A 30 -9.62 13.03 -32.41
C ASP A 30 -9.26 12.61 -30.97
N THR A 31 -7.97 12.35 -30.71
CA THR A 31 -7.47 12.01 -29.37
C THR A 31 -7.62 13.17 -28.39
N ILE A 32 -7.29 14.40 -28.81
CA ILE A 32 -7.47 15.60 -27.97
C ILE A 32 -8.94 15.83 -27.65
N GLN A 33 -9.83 15.63 -28.63
CA GLN A 33 -11.28 15.77 -28.42
C GLN A 33 -11.79 14.72 -27.43
N SER A 34 -11.39 13.46 -27.57
CA SER A 34 -11.75 12.38 -26.65
C SER A 34 -11.27 12.67 -25.22
N LEU A 35 -9.98 13.04 -25.07
CA LEU A 35 -9.40 13.42 -23.78
C LEU A 35 -10.04 14.66 -23.15
N THR A 36 -10.65 15.54 -23.95
CA THR A 36 -11.36 16.72 -23.44
C THR A 36 -12.80 16.39 -23.03
N GLN A 37 -13.44 15.43 -23.71
CA GLN A 37 -14.80 15.01 -23.37
C GLN A 37 -14.87 14.14 -22.12
N GLU A 38 -13.91 13.23 -21.92
CA GLU A 38 -13.87 12.35 -20.74
C GLU A 38 -13.96 13.12 -19.40
N PRO A 39 -13.15 14.16 -19.13
CA PRO A 39 -13.23 14.91 -17.88
C PRO A 39 -14.51 15.76 -17.79
N GLN A 40 -15.10 16.19 -18.91
CA GLN A 40 -16.37 16.89 -18.91
C GLN A 40 -17.51 15.95 -18.51
N GLN A 41 -17.52 14.73 -19.03
CA GLN A 41 -18.49 13.69 -18.67
C GLN A 41 -18.37 13.31 -17.20
N ALA A 42 -17.15 13.11 -16.70
CA ALA A 42 -16.94 12.81 -15.28
C ALA A 42 -17.47 13.94 -14.37
N ARG A 43 -17.30 15.20 -14.77
CA ARG A 43 -17.81 16.36 -14.03
C ARG A 43 -19.33 16.43 -14.00
N THR A 44 -20.02 16.11 -15.11
CA THR A 44 -21.49 16.10 -15.14
C THR A 44 -22.06 14.97 -14.29
N GLU A 45 -21.43 13.80 -14.30
CA GLU A 45 -21.81 12.66 -13.46
C GLU A 45 -21.67 12.98 -11.97
N ILE A 46 -20.54 13.59 -11.55
CA ILE A 46 -20.33 14.01 -10.16
C ILE A 46 -21.41 15.00 -9.72
N ASN A 47 -21.77 15.98 -10.56
CA ASN A 47 -22.82 16.94 -10.23
C ASN A 47 -24.20 16.28 -10.11
N SER A 48 -24.50 15.30 -10.96
CA SER A 48 -25.74 14.52 -10.88
C SER A 48 -25.82 13.73 -9.57
N LEU A 49 -24.75 13.02 -9.21
CA LEU A 49 -24.66 12.24 -7.97
C LEU A 49 -24.76 13.10 -6.72
N ARG A 50 -24.13 14.29 -6.72
CA ARG A 50 -24.27 15.27 -5.64
C ARG A 50 -25.71 15.71 -5.47
N SER A 51 -26.39 16.05 -6.57
CA SER A 51 -27.80 16.47 -6.54
C SER A 51 -28.73 15.38 -6.02
N GLN A 52 -28.46 14.10 -6.33
CA GLN A 52 -29.22 12.98 -5.77
C GLN A 52 -28.99 12.82 -4.27
N THR A 53 -27.75 12.98 -3.82
CA THR A 53 -27.39 12.90 -2.40
C THR A 53 -28.09 14.00 -1.60
N ASP A 54 -28.10 15.23 -2.12
CA ASP A 54 -28.79 16.37 -1.49
C ASP A 54 -30.31 16.15 -1.39
N LYS A 55 -30.92 15.54 -2.42
CA LYS A 55 -32.34 15.16 -2.40
C LYS A 55 -32.65 14.10 -1.35
N LEU A 56 -31.84 13.05 -1.28
CA LEU A 56 -32.01 11.99 -0.27
C LEU A 56 -31.83 12.52 1.15
N GLN A 57 -30.86 13.42 1.35
CA GLN A 57 -30.63 14.05 2.65
C GLN A 57 -31.82 14.94 3.06
N GLN A 58 -32.41 15.70 2.12
CA GLN A 58 -33.63 16.47 2.39
C GLN A 58 -34.83 15.57 2.70
N GLN A 59 -34.99 14.45 1.99
CA GLN A 59 -36.07 13.49 2.26
C GLN A 59 -35.96 12.87 3.66
N LEU A 60 -34.73 12.62 4.14
CA LEU A 60 -34.50 12.13 5.51
C LEU A 60 -34.89 13.18 6.56
N LEU A 61 -34.56 14.45 6.32
CA LEU A 61 -34.90 15.58 7.20
C LEU A 61 -36.41 15.86 7.25
N GLN A 62 -37.14 15.60 6.16
CA GLN A 62 -38.60 15.69 6.13
C GLN A 62 -39.26 14.54 6.92
N GLN A 63 -38.74 13.32 6.85
CA GLN A 63 -39.29 12.17 7.60
C GLN A 63 -39.15 12.32 9.12
N THR A 64 -38.12 13.01 9.61
CA THR A 64 -37.96 13.27 11.05
C THR A 64 -38.94 14.29 11.64
N GLN A 65 -39.81 14.92 10.82
CA GLN A 65 -40.80 15.90 11.28
C GLN A 65 -42.26 15.42 11.16
N THR A 66 -42.53 14.25 10.59
CA THR A 66 -43.88 13.67 10.59
C THR A 66 -44.13 13.02 11.95
N THR A 67 -44.83 13.78 12.78
CA THR A 67 -45.36 13.41 14.09
C THR A 67 -46.24 12.18 13.97
N GLU A 68 -45.78 11.04 14.48
CA GLU A 68 -46.61 9.93 14.91
C GLU A 68 -46.55 9.90 16.45
N PRO A 69 -47.68 10.04 17.18
CA PRO A 69 -47.67 9.97 18.63
C PRO A 69 -47.45 8.52 19.06
N PHE A 70 -46.22 8.21 19.47
CA PHE A 70 -45.90 6.94 20.13
C PHE A 70 -46.73 6.81 21.42
N PRO A 71 -47.38 5.64 21.68
CA PRO A 71 -48.06 5.42 22.94
C PRO A 71 -47.03 5.28 24.06
N SER A 72 -47.16 6.15 25.06
CA SER A 72 -46.37 6.15 26.28
C SER A 72 -46.61 4.87 27.08
N LEU A 73 -45.63 3.95 27.07
CA LEU A 73 -45.63 2.79 27.94
C LEU A 73 -45.18 3.23 29.34
N ASN A 74 -46.12 3.78 30.12
CA ASN A 74 -45.91 4.09 31.53
C ASN A 74 -46.32 2.88 32.37
N GLU A 75 -45.46 1.86 32.45
CA GLU A 75 -45.54 0.83 33.49
C GLU A 75 -44.18 0.69 34.15
N GLN A 76 -44.01 1.44 35.24
CA GLN A 76 -42.89 1.36 36.15
C GLN A 76 -43.16 0.20 37.15
N PRO A 77 -42.26 -0.79 37.33
CA PRO A 77 -42.42 -1.78 38.37
C PRO A 77 -42.14 -1.16 39.75
N PRO A 78 -42.88 -1.53 40.81
CA PRO A 78 -42.64 -1.01 42.15
C PRO A 78 -41.45 -1.71 42.79
N CYS A 79 -40.25 -1.17 42.62
CA CYS A 79 -39.10 -1.52 43.46
C CYS A 79 -38.87 -0.38 44.47
N ARG A 80 -39.53 -0.51 45.62
CA ARG A 80 -39.18 0.21 46.85
C ARG A 80 -37.77 -0.24 47.26
N ASN A 81 -36.79 0.66 47.25
CA ASN A 81 -35.65 0.66 48.16
C ASN A 81 -35.03 2.09 48.23
N PRO A 82 -34.86 2.71 49.41
CA PRO A 82 -34.41 4.11 49.53
C PRO A 82 -32.90 4.36 49.42
N GLU A 83 -32.05 3.38 49.11
CA GLU A 83 -30.58 3.53 49.23
C GLU A 83 -29.84 3.93 47.94
N ALA A 84 -30.53 4.50 46.95
CA ALA A 84 -29.95 4.84 45.64
C ALA A 84 -29.45 6.30 45.51
N THR A 85 -29.45 7.11 46.57
CA THR A 85 -29.10 8.55 46.43
C THR A 85 -27.59 8.81 46.35
N THR A 86 -26.73 7.85 46.72
CA THR A 86 -25.27 8.08 46.74
C THR A 86 -24.54 7.57 45.49
N GLN A 87 -25.23 6.97 44.51
CA GLN A 87 -24.59 6.45 43.28
C GLN A 87 -24.90 7.26 42.00
N MET A 88 -25.60 8.39 42.10
CA MET A 88 -25.91 9.21 40.91
C MET A 88 -24.72 10.03 40.38
N SER A 89 -23.68 10.29 41.18
CA SER A 89 -22.53 11.09 40.73
C SER A 89 -21.54 10.33 39.84
N ASN A 90 -21.65 9.00 39.72
CA ASN A 90 -20.70 8.17 38.97
C ASN A 90 -21.20 7.78 37.56
N ILE A 91 -22.47 8.07 37.24
CA ILE A 91 -23.05 7.81 35.91
C ILE A 91 -22.66 8.93 34.94
N GLU A 92 -22.51 10.17 35.42
CA GLU A 92 -22.11 11.31 34.60
C GLU A 92 -20.65 11.23 34.09
N SER A 93 -19.82 10.42 34.74
CA SER A 93 -18.44 10.13 34.30
C SER A 93 -18.32 8.95 33.33
N ALA A 94 -19.42 8.28 32.94
CA ALA A 94 -19.32 7.19 31.99
C ALA A 94 -18.94 7.73 30.59
N PRO A 95 -17.98 7.10 29.88
CA PRO A 95 -17.36 7.65 28.67
C PRO A 95 -18.31 7.81 27.48
N TRP A 96 -19.57 7.41 27.62
CA TRP A 96 -20.65 7.49 26.64
C TRP A 96 -21.50 8.77 26.77
N HIS A 97 -21.33 9.56 27.84
CA HIS A 97 -22.05 10.83 28.02
C HIS A 97 -21.34 12.03 27.35
N GLU A 98 -20.13 11.83 26.81
CA GLU A 98 -19.37 12.87 26.11
C GLU A 98 -19.42 12.63 24.58
N PRO A 99 -20.25 13.38 23.82
CA PRO A 99 -20.40 13.16 22.39
C PRO A 99 -19.08 13.37 21.63
N ALA A 100 -18.23 14.30 22.07
CA ALA A 100 -16.92 14.55 21.47
C ALA A 100 -15.97 13.34 21.57
N LYS A 101 -15.98 12.64 22.70
CA LYS A 101 -15.18 11.43 22.92
C LYS A 101 -15.64 10.29 22.04
N ILE A 102 -16.96 10.12 21.89
CA ILE A 102 -17.55 9.12 20.99
C ILE A 102 -17.16 9.41 19.53
N GLN A 103 -17.25 10.67 19.08
CA GLN A 103 -16.85 11.05 17.72
C GLN A 103 -15.37 10.77 17.47
N ARG A 104 -14.50 11.06 18.44
CA ARG A 104 -13.07 10.75 18.34
C ARG A 104 -12.80 9.25 18.19
N ILE A 105 -13.53 8.42 18.94
CA ILE A 105 -13.41 6.95 18.85
C ILE A 105 -13.87 6.46 17.46
N LYS A 106 -15.01 6.96 16.96
CA LYS A 106 -15.52 6.63 15.61
C LYS A 106 -14.52 7.03 14.52
N ASN A 107 -13.96 8.23 14.59
CA ASN A 107 -12.99 8.72 13.62
C ASN A 107 -11.71 7.86 13.62
N ASN A 108 -11.18 7.49 14.78
CA ASN A 108 -10.04 6.59 14.89
C ASN A 108 -10.32 5.20 14.32
N LEU A 109 -11.52 4.66 14.53
CA LEU A 109 -11.95 3.37 13.96
C LEU A 109 -12.00 3.43 12.42
N ILE A 110 -12.59 4.50 11.87
CA ILE A 110 -12.66 4.72 10.42
C ILE A 110 -11.26 4.89 9.84
N ALA A 111 -10.42 5.72 10.46
CA ALA A 111 -9.03 5.91 10.03
C ALA A 111 -8.23 4.60 10.04
N SER A 112 -8.36 3.81 11.10
CA SER A 112 -7.69 2.50 11.23
C SER A 112 -8.20 1.47 10.22
N ARG A 113 -9.48 1.53 9.85
CA ARG A 113 -10.08 0.69 8.80
C ARG A 113 -9.57 1.08 7.43
N ASN A 114 -9.54 2.38 7.14
CA ASN A 114 -9.03 2.91 5.87
C ASN A 114 -7.55 2.57 5.70
N GLN A 115 -6.75 2.72 6.76
CA GLN A 115 -5.33 2.34 6.71
C GLN A 115 -5.14 0.85 6.40
N ARG A 116 -5.92 -0.04 7.04
CA ARG A 116 -5.88 -1.48 6.71
C ARG A 116 -6.33 -1.77 5.29
N TYR A 117 -7.37 -1.08 4.82
CA TYR A 117 -7.85 -1.23 3.44
C TYR A 117 -6.76 -0.86 2.43
N LEU A 118 -6.07 0.28 2.63
CA LEU A 118 -4.93 0.68 1.80
C LEU A 118 -3.80 -0.35 1.86
N GLN A 119 -3.43 -0.83 3.05
CA GLN A 119 -2.39 -1.87 3.20
C GLN A 119 -2.74 -3.17 2.46
N HIS A 120 -4.02 -3.59 2.51
CA HIS A 120 -4.49 -4.76 1.78
C HIS A 120 -4.51 -4.52 0.27
N GLN A 121 -4.87 -3.32 -0.17
CA GLN A 121 -4.84 -2.94 -1.58
C GLN A 121 -3.42 -2.91 -2.12
N GLU A 122 -2.46 -2.33 -1.39
CA GLU A 122 -1.04 -2.35 -1.73
C GLU A 122 -0.51 -3.79 -1.80
N ALA A 123 -0.84 -4.63 -0.81
CA ALA A 123 -0.43 -6.04 -0.81
C ALA A 123 -1.03 -6.83 -1.99
N ALA A 124 -2.30 -6.58 -2.33
CA ALA A 124 -2.96 -7.21 -3.48
C ALA A 124 -2.37 -6.72 -4.81
N ALA A 125 -2.08 -5.43 -4.93
CA ALA A 125 -1.40 -4.87 -6.10
C ALA A 125 -0.02 -5.51 -6.26
N CYS A 126 0.77 -5.62 -5.19
CA CYS A 126 2.06 -6.30 -5.22
C CYS A 126 1.97 -7.76 -5.64
N PHE A 127 0.89 -8.47 -5.28
CA PHE A 127 0.70 -9.85 -5.73
C PHE A 127 0.43 -9.96 -7.24
N LEU A 128 -0.21 -8.95 -7.82
CA LEU A 128 -0.54 -8.91 -9.25
C LEU A 128 0.55 -8.22 -10.09
N GLN A 129 1.57 -7.63 -9.46
CA GLN A 129 2.72 -7.09 -10.18
C GLN A 129 3.46 -8.23 -10.89
N PRO A 130 3.90 -8.02 -12.14
CA PRO A 130 4.70 -9.00 -12.84
C PRO A 130 5.97 -9.26 -12.02
N PRO A 131 6.38 -10.52 -11.89
CA PRO A 131 7.59 -10.85 -11.15
C PRO A 131 8.79 -10.17 -11.81
N SER A 132 9.69 -9.66 -10.96
CA SER A 132 10.94 -9.03 -11.36
C SER A 132 11.75 -9.94 -12.29
N ASP A 133 12.45 -9.34 -13.25
CA ASP A 133 13.32 -10.05 -14.21
C ASP A 133 14.37 -10.93 -13.49
N ASN A 134 14.76 -10.56 -12.27
CA ASN A 134 15.67 -11.33 -11.44
C ASN A 134 14.91 -12.21 -10.42
N GLN A 135 14.11 -13.18 -10.89
CA GLN A 135 13.39 -14.18 -10.07
C GLN A 135 14.30 -15.20 -9.37
N GLY A 136 15.39 -14.73 -8.79
CA GLY A 136 16.33 -15.56 -8.05
C GLY A 136 16.12 -15.47 -6.55
N PHE A 137 16.86 -16.34 -5.86
CA PHE A 137 17.00 -16.30 -4.42
C PHE A 137 18.48 -16.13 -4.08
N GLN A 138 18.75 -15.34 -3.05
CA GLN A 138 20.09 -15.09 -2.56
C GLN A 138 20.21 -15.55 -1.11
N TYR A 139 21.36 -16.14 -0.81
CA TYR A 139 21.79 -16.40 0.55
C TYR A 139 22.55 -15.20 1.11
N ILE A 140 22.09 -14.69 2.25
CA ILE A 140 22.79 -13.65 3.00
C ILE A 140 23.33 -14.27 4.28
N TYR A 141 24.65 -14.14 4.46
CA TYR A 141 25.34 -14.62 5.65
C TYR A 141 25.47 -13.50 6.68
N VAL A 142 24.93 -13.76 7.86
CA VAL A 142 24.91 -12.85 8.99
C VAL A 142 25.73 -13.45 10.13
N LEU A 143 26.66 -12.66 10.69
CA LEU A 143 27.42 -13.08 11.86
C LEU A 143 26.57 -12.98 13.11
N THR A 144 26.58 -14.05 13.91
CA THR A 144 25.86 -14.17 15.17
C THR A 144 26.83 -14.51 16.30
N LYS A 145 26.60 -13.95 17.48
CA LYS A 145 27.49 -14.18 18.64
C LYS A 145 27.31 -15.57 19.25
N ALA A 146 26.12 -16.15 19.10
CA ALA A 146 25.77 -17.47 19.61
C ALA A 146 24.65 -18.08 18.75
N ARG A 147 24.60 -19.42 18.72
CA ARG A 147 23.47 -20.15 18.13
C ARG A 147 22.21 -19.92 18.95
N VAL A 148 21.12 -19.61 18.26
CA VAL A 148 19.81 -19.40 18.87
C VAL A 148 18.77 -20.18 18.08
N SER A 149 17.73 -20.68 18.75
CA SER A 149 16.60 -21.33 18.08
C SER A 149 16.02 -20.43 16.97
N ILE A 150 15.60 -21.05 15.87
CA ILE A 150 15.10 -20.36 14.68
C ILE A 150 13.93 -19.44 15.03
N GLY A 151 13.01 -19.87 15.90
CA GLY A 151 11.89 -19.04 16.34
C GLY A 151 12.33 -17.75 17.06
N LYS A 152 13.41 -17.81 17.84
CA LYS A 152 13.96 -16.64 18.53
C LYS A 152 14.73 -15.72 17.58
N ILE A 153 15.35 -16.28 16.53
CA ILE A 153 15.90 -15.49 15.42
C ILE A 153 14.78 -14.75 14.69
N ARG A 154 13.70 -15.43 14.26
CA ARG A 154 12.55 -14.78 13.60
C ARG A 154 11.93 -13.69 14.49
N SER A 155 11.89 -13.90 15.80
CA SER A 155 11.42 -12.90 16.76
C SER A 155 12.35 -11.68 16.82
N ARG A 156 13.68 -11.89 16.77
CA ARG A 156 14.67 -10.80 16.76
C ARG A 156 14.65 -10.04 15.43
N LEU A 157 14.55 -10.74 14.30
CA LEU A 157 14.43 -10.12 12.98
C LEU A 157 13.17 -9.24 12.88
N ARG A 158 12.04 -9.71 13.42
CA ARG A 158 10.82 -8.90 13.52
C ARG A 158 11.01 -7.63 14.36
N LYS A 159 11.74 -7.71 15.48
CA LYS A 159 12.07 -6.54 16.32
C LYS A 159 12.99 -5.54 15.61
N LEU A 160 13.78 -6.00 14.65
CA LEU A 160 14.62 -5.16 13.80
C LEU A 160 13.85 -4.53 12.63
N GLY A 161 12.56 -4.81 12.47
CA GLY A 161 11.75 -4.32 11.35
C GLY A 161 11.81 -5.20 10.09
N ILE A 162 12.43 -6.38 10.17
CA ILE A 162 12.53 -7.30 9.03
C ILE A 162 11.26 -8.16 8.96
N ASN A 163 10.62 -8.13 7.80
CA ASN A 163 9.43 -8.92 7.53
C ASN A 163 9.77 -10.41 7.40
N ASN A 164 9.28 -11.22 8.35
CA ASN A 164 9.49 -12.67 8.35
C ASN A 164 8.93 -13.38 7.12
N ASN A 165 7.93 -12.79 6.44
CA ASN A 165 7.34 -13.35 5.21
C ASN A 165 8.30 -13.29 4.02
N ARG A 166 9.32 -12.43 4.07
CA ARG A 166 10.32 -12.29 3.00
C ARG A 166 11.47 -13.29 3.14
N ILE A 167 11.60 -13.93 4.31
CA ILE A 167 12.64 -14.91 4.60
C ILE A 167 12.08 -16.30 4.36
N LEU A 168 12.63 -16.97 3.36
CA LEU A 168 12.20 -18.32 2.95
C LEU A 168 12.74 -19.36 3.92
N ASP A 169 14.05 -19.31 4.20
CA ASP A 169 14.70 -20.27 5.09
C ASP A 169 15.79 -19.62 5.95
N ILE A 170 16.06 -20.26 7.09
CA ILE A 170 17.06 -19.84 8.06
C ILE A 170 17.90 -21.07 8.45
N GLN A 171 19.15 -21.09 7.99
CA GLN A 171 20.06 -22.21 8.23
C GLN A 171 21.33 -21.76 8.95
N TYR A 172 21.94 -22.65 9.72
CA TYR A 172 23.24 -22.43 10.35
C TYR A 172 24.32 -23.25 9.64
N PRO A 173 25.05 -22.68 8.67
CA PRO A 173 26.18 -23.38 8.05
C PRO A 173 27.33 -23.59 9.05
N ASP A 174 27.50 -22.69 10.01
CA ASP A 174 28.59 -22.72 11.00
C ASP A 174 28.09 -22.33 12.40
N ARG A 175 28.95 -22.35 13.42
CA ARG A 175 28.62 -22.02 14.82
C ARG A 175 28.20 -20.56 14.99
N ASN A 176 28.81 -19.66 14.22
CA ASN A 176 28.62 -18.22 14.36
C ASN A 176 28.07 -17.55 13.10
N THR A 177 27.70 -18.34 12.11
CA THR A 177 27.17 -17.84 10.83
C THR A 177 25.74 -18.30 10.67
N LEU A 178 24.86 -17.34 10.43
CA LEU A 178 23.45 -17.54 10.10
C LEU A 178 23.27 -17.27 8.61
N THR A 179 22.64 -18.19 7.91
CA THR A 179 22.27 -18.04 6.51
C THR A 179 20.79 -17.74 6.42
N LEU A 180 20.44 -16.65 5.72
CA LEU A 180 19.08 -16.28 5.40
C LEU A 180 18.85 -16.45 3.90
N LEU A 181 17.87 -17.26 3.51
CA LEU A 181 17.45 -17.41 2.11
C LEU A 181 16.31 -16.45 1.80
N ILE A 182 16.50 -15.57 0.83
CA ILE A 182 15.61 -14.43 0.57
C ILE A 182 15.44 -14.23 -0.94
N HIS A 183 14.28 -13.74 -1.37
CA HIS A 183 14.03 -13.35 -2.77
C HIS A 183 14.88 -12.14 -3.18
N ASN A 184 15.43 -12.14 -4.38
CA ASN A 184 16.33 -11.09 -4.86
C ASN A 184 15.71 -9.69 -4.76
N ASP A 185 14.42 -9.52 -5.08
CA ASP A 185 13.75 -8.21 -4.97
C ASP A 185 13.76 -7.62 -3.56
N CYS A 186 13.85 -8.47 -2.53
CA CYS A 186 13.84 -8.07 -1.13
C CYS A 186 15.24 -7.98 -0.52
N THR A 187 16.29 -8.39 -1.25
CA THR A 187 17.66 -8.41 -0.71
C THR A 187 18.19 -7.00 -0.45
N ALA A 188 17.89 -6.04 -1.32
CA ALA A 188 18.32 -4.65 -1.17
C ALA A 188 17.73 -4.01 0.11
N GLU A 189 16.42 -4.17 0.31
CA GLU A 189 15.73 -3.66 1.50
C GLU A 189 16.27 -4.30 2.79
N LEU A 190 16.48 -5.63 2.77
CA LEU A 190 17.07 -6.32 3.92
C LEU A 190 18.49 -5.82 4.22
N ARG A 191 19.34 -5.67 3.20
CA ARG A 191 20.71 -5.16 3.38
C ARG A 191 20.69 -3.77 4.01
N GLN A 192 19.78 -2.89 3.57
CA GLN A 192 19.59 -1.57 4.16
C GLN A 192 19.15 -1.66 5.64
N GLN A 193 18.21 -2.54 5.97
CA GLN A 193 17.75 -2.76 7.35
C GLN A 193 18.87 -3.30 8.26
N LEU A 194 19.68 -4.23 7.75
CA LEU A 194 20.84 -4.80 8.46
C LEU A 194 21.92 -3.74 8.69
N GLN A 195 22.21 -2.92 7.67
CA GLN A 195 23.15 -1.79 7.79
C GLN A 195 22.68 -0.77 8.82
N ARG A 196 21.40 -0.40 8.81
CA ARG A 196 20.79 0.49 9.81
C ARG A 196 20.93 -0.07 11.22
N SER A 197 20.86 -1.39 11.35
CA SER A 197 21.01 -2.11 12.62
C SER A 197 22.47 -2.40 13.00
N LYS A 198 23.45 -1.93 12.20
CA LYS A 198 24.91 -2.18 12.37
C LYS A 198 25.27 -3.67 12.45
N ILE A 199 24.52 -4.52 11.76
CA ILE A 199 24.78 -5.96 11.72
C ILE A 199 25.82 -6.24 10.64
N ILE A 200 26.87 -6.98 11.01
CA ILE A 200 27.93 -7.36 10.08
C ILE A 200 27.45 -8.52 9.20
N THR A 201 27.35 -8.26 7.90
CA THR A 201 27.09 -9.26 6.87
C THR A 201 28.41 -9.77 6.30
N LYS A 202 28.53 -11.08 6.09
CA LYS A 202 29.71 -11.71 5.49
C LYS A 202 29.45 -11.93 4.00
N ASP A 203 29.98 -11.05 3.16
CA ASP A 203 29.94 -11.24 1.71
C ASP A 203 31.06 -12.22 1.31
N GLY A 204 30.76 -13.20 0.45
CA GLY A 204 31.74 -14.21 0.00
C GLY A 204 31.96 -15.43 0.92
N PHE A 205 31.03 -15.76 1.82
CA PHE A 205 31.11 -17.04 2.54
C PHE A 205 30.70 -18.21 1.64
N ASP A 206 31.64 -19.14 1.41
CA ASP A 206 31.35 -20.39 0.73
C ASP A 206 31.03 -21.50 1.75
N PRO A 207 29.78 -22.00 1.81
CA PRO A 207 29.39 -23.06 2.74
C PRO A 207 30.05 -24.41 2.41
N CYS A 208 30.56 -24.60 1.20
CA CYS A 208 31.26 -25.81 0.78
C CYS A 208 32.78 -25.73 0.96
N SER A 209 33.31 -24.60 1.46
CA SER A 209 34.74 -24.50 1.73
C SER A 209 35.14 -25.49 2.82
N PRO A 210 36.06 -26.45 2.55
CA PRO A 210 36.47 -27.43 3.54
C PRO A 210 37.40 -26.78 4.55
N GLN A 211 36.85 -26.03 5.51
CA GLN A 211 37.59 -25.70 6.73
C GLN A 211 37.72 -26.96 7.57
N LYS A 212 38.68 -27.81 7.20
CA LYS A 212 39.18 -28.90 8.03
C LYS A 212 39.65 -28.27 9.33
N THR A 213 38.83 -28.40 10.37
CA THR A 213 39.24 -28.12 11.74
C THR A 213 40.29 -29.18 12.08
N TYR A 214 41.56 -28.83 11.98
CA TYR A 214 42.62 -29.58 12.64
C TYR A 214 42.38 -29.43 14.14
N ILE A 215 41.97 -30.53 14.75
CA ILE A 215 41.90 -30.69 16.19
C ILE A 215 43.35 -30.91 16.63
N SER A 216 43.94 -29.92 17.30
CA SER A 216 45.18 -30.08 18.08
C SER A 216 44.82 -30.44 19.52
#